data_AF-A0A226D0D4-F1
#
_entry.id   AF-A0A226D0D4-F1
#
_cell.length_a   1.000
_cell.length_b   1.000
_cell.length_c   1.000
_cell.angle_alpha   90.00
_cell.angle_beta   90.00
_cell.angle_gamma   90.00
#
_symmetry.space_group_name_H-M   'P 1'
#
loop_
_entity.id
_entity.type
_entity.pdbx_description
1 polymer ?
#
loop_
_entity_poly.entity_id
_entity_poly.type
_entity_poly.pdbx_seq_one_letter_code
_entity_poly.pdbx_strand_id
1 'polypeptide(L)'
;MFSARVINLISKSFQYMDYTQSIPFVWDSSNETIRAKGNKLTWLLSRLFCLLNVMYVLFLIVQMVITVSCPAFKVMDVYWITTMAYGHLVSSEGLLNPIVRRDDWVLFYKQNNYGSISDLQIPDLKRRRKIGEKLAYYICKANVLCAISFVTFATIVYLYNPRAPQYPYGAYPYEDSIVSYVAFALLEIYTKGVVMPWGILIHCWITIAVAMETTAITLLRKCRDPIEKRVVYFRCISILNTFHNMSYLPTLVPIRLFLFGIFGLEAAVVLVRFRDRITFAEMCLAFQFGFAMFLCGILFLNISGGVYKNSCKLATRLRKQCFMREVQDKDGVDKNVNKCIKRVEQSLKPFGVSCGPTRAFTYNSMLEFFVIVAS
;
A
#
# COMPACT_ATOMS: atom_id res chain seq x y z
N MET A 1 0.65 2.60 17.96
CA MET A 1 -0.34 3.03 16.93
C MET A 1 -1.30 1.91 16.53
N PHE A 2 -0.82 0.68 16.32
CA PHE A 2 -1.65 -0.47 15.93
C PHE A 2 -2.39 -1.11 17.12
N SER A 3 -3.47 -1.83 16.83
CA SER A 3 -4.15 -2.67 17.82
C SER A 3 -3.59 -4.08 17.81
N ALA A 4 -3.70 -4.82 18.92
CA ALA A 4 -3.25 -6.21 18.98
C ALA A 4 -3.87 -7.09 17.87
N ARG A 5 -5.13 -6.82 17.47
CA ARG A 5 -5.79 -7.52 16.37
C ARG A 5 -5.14 -7.23 15.02
N VAL A 6 -4.79 -5.96 14.76
CA VAL A 6 -4.12 -5.55 13.53
C VAL A 6 -2.68 -6.05 13.52
N ILE A 7 -1.97 -5.99 14.64
CA ILE A 7 -0.61 -6.54 14.82
C ILE A 7 -0.59 -8.04 14.55
N ASN A 8 -1.55 -8.81 15.06
CA ASN A 8 -1.62 -10.25 14.80
C ASN A 8 -1.79 -10.56 13.29
N LEU A 9 -2.62 -9.79 12.58
CA LEU A 9 -2.76 -9.93 11.12
C LEU A 9 -1.46 -9.57 10.37
N ILE A 10 -0.80 -8.48 10.77
CA ILE A 10 0.51 -8.08 10.26
C ILE A 10 1.51 -9.22 10.46
N SER A 11 1.63 -9.71 11.70
CA SER A 11 2.52 -10.80 12.10
C SER A 11 2.34 -12.03 11.23
N LYS A 12 1.10 -12.53 11.09
CA LYS A 12 0.81 -13.72 10.27
C LYS A 12 1.21 -13.54 8.82
N SER A 13 1.02 -12.35 8.27
CA SER A 13 1.39 -12.05 6.90
C SER A 13 2.91 -12.04 6.75
N PHE A 14 3.66 -11.37 7.65
CA PHE A 14 5.12 -11.39 7.63
C PHE A 14 5.70 -12.80 7.86
N GLN A 15 5.07 -13.61 8.72
CA GLN A 15 5.45 -15.01 8.92
C GLN A 15 5.24 -15.85 7.66
N TYR A 16 4.08 -15.72 7.00
CA TYR A 16 3.83 -16.36 5.71
C TYR A 16 4.89 -15.95 4.68
N MET A 17 5.24 -14.67 4.65
CA MET A 17 6.21 -14.13 3.71
C MET A 17 7.66 -14.54 4.01
N ASP A 18 8.01 -14.76 5.28
CA ASP A 18 9.34 -15.25 5.65
C ASP A 18 9.62 -16.65 5.08
N TYR A 19 8.61 -17.50 4.93
CA TYR A 19 8.76 -18.81 4.26
C TYR A 19 9.29 -18.67 2.83
N THR A 20 8.89 -17.62 2.11
CA THR A 20 9.30 -17.41 0.71
C THR A 20 10.74 -16.90 0.59
N GLN A 21 11.35 -16.46 1.70
CA GLN A 21 12.70 -15.87 1.75
C GLN A 21 12.91 -14.69 0.78
N SER A 22 11.84 -14.12 0.23
CA SER A 22 11.86 -13.12 -0.83
C SER A 22 12.14 -11.70 -0.33
N ILE A 23 12.01 -11.48 0.98
CA ILE A 23 12.11 -10.17 1.62
C ILE A 23 13.11 -10.13 2.78
N PRO A 24 13.74 -8.96 2.99
CA PRO A 24 14.78 -8.79 3.98
C PRO A 24 14.22 -8.55 5.39
N PHE A 25 13.08 -9.14 5.74
CA PHE A 25 12.43 -8.94 7.04
C PHE A 25 12.05 -10.25 7.72
N VAL A 26 12.12 -10.25 9.04
CA VAL A 26 11.56 -11.29 9.91
C VAL A 26 10.69 -10.62 10.96
N TRP A 27 9.55 -11.23 11.27
CA TRP A 27 8.71 -10.79 12.37
C TRP A 27 9.37 -11.11 13.72
N ASP A 28 9.48 -10.12 14.59
CA ASP A 28 9.99 -10.24 15.93
C ASP A 28 8.86 -10.28 16.96
N SER A 29 8.45 -11.51 17.32
CA SER A 29 7.35 -11.73 18.26
C SER A 29 7.56 -11.12 19.64
N SER A 30 8.82 -10.95 20.11
CA SER A 30 9.07 -10.39 21.44
C SER A 30 8.83 -8.88 21.50
N ASN A 31 9.08 -8.18 20.39
CA ASN A 31 8.94 -6.72 20.30
C ASN A 31 7.73 -6.28 19.45
N GLU A 32 6.92 -7.23 18.99
CA GLU A 32 5.78 -7.04 18.07
C GLU A 32 6.13 -6.20 16.83
N THR A 33 7.36 -6.33 16.32
CA THR A 33 7.92 -5.46 15.27
C THR A 33 8.60 -6.28 14.18
N ILE A 34 9.16 -5.61 13.16
CA ILE A 34 9.97 -6.28 12.15
C ILE A 34 11.46 -6.03 12.39
N ARG A 35 12.29 -7.02 12.07
CA ARG A 35 13.76 -6.92 12.07
C ARG A 35 14.30 -7.16 10.67
N ALA A 36 15.39 -6.47 10.34
CA ALA A 36 16.13 -6.72 9.12
C ALA A 36 16.75 -8.12 9.16
N LYS A 37 16.59 -8.86 8.06
CA LYS A 37 17.19 -10.16 7.84
C LYS A 37 18.52 -9.99 7.10
N GLY A 38 19.60 -10.51 7.69
CA GLY A 38 20.96 -10.44 7.15
C GLY A 38 21.43 -11.71 6.44
N ASN A 39 20.53 -12.57 5.96
CA ASN A 39 20.91 -13.85 5.36
C ASN A 39 21.34 -13.67 3.88
N LYS A 40 22.49 -14.25 3.50
CA LYS A 40 22.97 -14.32 2.11
C LYS A 40 21.96 -14.95 1.16
N LEU A 41 21.21 -15.96 1.63
CA LEU A 41 20.18 -16.63 0.83
C LEU A 41 19.05 -15.67 0.47
N THR A 42 18.54 -14.89 1.44
CA THR A 42 17.52 -13.88 1.20
C THR A 42 18.00 -12.82 0.21
N TRP A 43 19.24 -12.36 0.36
CA TRP A 43 19.83 -11.40 -0.58
C TRP A 43 19.87 -11.96 -2.02
N LEU A 44 20.32 -13.21 -2.18
CA LEU A 44 20.38 -13.87 -3.49
C LEU A 44 18.99 -14.05 -4.09
N LEU A 45 18.04 -14.59 -3.32
CA LEU A 45 16.69 -14.85 -3.78
C LEU A 45 15.94 -13.56 -4.15
N SER A 46 16.04 -12.51 -3.34
CA SER A 46 15.47 -11.19 -3.66
C SER A 46 16.00 -10.63 -4.98
N ARG A 47 17.31 -10.82 -5.27
CA ARG A 47 17.91 -10.39 -6.56
C ARG A 47 17.42 -11.23 -7.72
N LEU A 48 17.33 -12.55 -7.55
CA LEU A 48 16.78 -13.46 -8.55
C LEU A 48 15.31 -13.12 -8.86
N PHE A 49 14.49 -12.81 -7.85
CA PHE A 49 13.10 -12.39 -8.08
C PHE A 49 12.99 -11.05 -8.80
N CYS A 50 13.86 -10.09 -8.47
CA CYS A 50 13.89 -8.83 -9.18
C CYS A 50 14.26 -9.04 -10.66
N LEU A 51 15.29 -9.84 -10.93
CA LEU A 51 15.69 -10.18 -12.30
C LEU A 51 14.59 -10.92 -13.07
N LEU A 52 13.98 -11.94 -12.46
CA LEU A 52 12.88 -12.71 -13.06
C LEU A 52 11.71 -11.80 -13.44
N ASN A 53 11.33 -10.86 -12.57
CA ASN A 53 10.27 -9.91 -12.87
C ASN A 53 10.62 -8.97 -14.02
N VAL A 54 11.84 -8.44 -14.05
CA VAL A 54 12.29 -7.58 -15.16
C VAL A 54 12.24 -8.36 -16.48
N MET A 55 12.70 -9.61 -16.48
CA MET A 55 12.63 -10.47 -17.67
C MET A 55 11.17 -10.74 -18.09
N TYR A 56 10.26 -10.97 -17.14
CA TYR A 56 8.82 -11.13 -17.44
C TYR A 56 8.22 -9.87 -18.05
N VAL A 57 8.51 -8.69 -17.49
CA VAL A 57 8.02 -7.42 -18.04
C VAL A 57 8.55 -7.20 -19.46
N LEU A 58 9.84 -7.43 -19.70
CA LEU A 58 10.42 -7.31 -21.04
C LEU A 58 9.79 -8.32 -22.01
N PHE A 59 9.60 -9.57 -21.59
CA PHE A 59 8.89 -10.57 -22.38
C PHE A 59 7.48 -10.10 -22.76
N LEU A 60 6.71 -9.59 -21.81
CA LEU A 60 5.34 -9.12 -22.05
C LEU A 60 5.31 -7.89 -22.98
N ILE A 61 6.29 -6.97 -22.88
CA ILE A 61 6.42 -5.84 -23.81
C ILE A 61 6.70 -6.35 -25.23
N VAL A 62 7.61 -7.31 -25.39
CA VAL A 62 7.90 -7.94 -26.70
C VAL A 62 6.65 -8.63 -27.25
N GLN A 63 5.94 -9.40 -26.42
CA GLN A 63 4.68 -10.06 -26.82
C GLN A 63 3.60 -9.06 -27.22
N MET A 64 3.51 -7.92 -26.52
CA MET A 64 2.59 -6.84 -26.88
C MET A 64 2.92 -6.29 -28.28
N VAL A 65 4.20 -6.02 -28.57
CA VAL A 65 4.64 -5.55 -29.90
C VAL A 65 4.31 -6.57 -30.99
N ILE A 66 4.60 -7.86 -30.75
CA ILE A 66 4.31 -8.93 -31.70
C ILE A 66 2.80 -9.04 -31.94
N THR A 67 2.01 -9.06 -30.86
CA THR A 67 0.56 -9.26 -30.93
C THR A 67 -0.12 -8.10 -31.67
N VAL A 68 0.32 -6.85 -31.44
CA VAL A 68 -0.17 -5.67 -32.18
C VAL A 68 0.27 -5.68 -33.66
N SER A 69 1.42 -6.27 -33.97
CA SER A 69 1.96 -6.31 -35.34
C SER A 69 1.39 -7.45 -36.20
N CYS A 70 0.65 -8.40 -35.61
CA CYS A 70 0.09 -9.56 -36.32
C CYS A 70 -1.41 -9.40 -36.64
N PRO A 71 -1.87 -9.77 -37.85
CA PRO A 71 -3.25 -9.53 -38.32
C PRO A 71 -4.35 -10.43 -37.69
N ALA A 72 -3.99 -11.47 -36.92
CA ALA A 72 -4.93 -12.43 -36.33
C ALA A 72 -5.14 -12.17 -34.81
N PHE A 73 -5.61 -10.97 -34.47
CA PHE A 73 -5.64 -10.48 -33.10
C PHE A 73 -6.83 -10.99 -32.27
N LYS A 74 -6.58 -11.57 -31.10
CA LYS A 74 -7.61 -11.77 -30.06
C LYS A 74 -7.47 -10.69 -29.00
N VAL A 75 -8.52 -9.88 -28.84
CA VAL A 75 -8.53 -8.75 -27.87
C VAL A 75 -8.17 -9.17 -26.45
N MET A 76 -8.54 -10.39 -26.06
CA MET A 76 -8.23 -10.93 -24.74
C MET A 76 -6.75 -11.19 -24.52
N ASP A 77 -6.00 -11.53 -25.56
CA ASP A 77 -4.56 -11.74 -25.43
C ASP A 77 -3.87 -10.42 -25.08
N VAL A 78 -4.26 -9.31 -25.72
CA VAL A 78 -3.72 -7.98 -25.34
C VAL A 78 -4.14 -7.54 -23.96
N TYR A 79 -5.40 -7.72 -23.58
CA TYR A 79 -5.83 -7.41 -22.21
C TYR A 79 -4.99 -8.17 -21.18
N TRP A 80 -4.73 -9.46 -21.40
CA TRP A 80 -3.94 -10.26 -20.47
C TRP A 80 -2.47 -9.89 -20.49
N ILE A 81 -1.89 -9.60 -21.66
CA ILE A 81 -0.51 -9.12 -21.78
C ILE A 81 -0.35 -7.79 -21.02
N THR A 82 -1.23 -6.80 -21.24
CA THR A 82 -1.16 -5.50 -20.53
C THR A 82 -1.37 -5.68 -19.04
N THR A 83 -2.39 -6.44 -18.66
CA THR A 83 -2.73 -6.72 -17.25
C THR A 83 -1.58 -7.39 -16.52
N MET A 84 -0.95 -8.41 -17.13
CA MET A 84 0.21 -9.07 -16.53
C MET A 84 1.41 -8.12 -16.46
N ALA A 85 1.65 -7.31 -17.49
CA ALA A 85 2.79 -6.39 -17.52
C ALA A 85 2.72 -5.37 -16.38
N TYR A 86 1.57 -4.73 -16.23
CA TYR A 86 1.33 -3.82 -15.11
C TYR A 86 1.37 -4.54 -13.76
N GLY A 87 0.86 -5.77 -13.67
CA GLY A 87 0.86 -6.58 -12.45
C GLY A 87 2.30 -6.88 -11.99
N HIS A 88 3.16 -7.26 -12.93
CA HIS A 88 4.59 -7.46 -12.68
C HIS A 88 5.31 -6.15 -12.35
N LEU A 89 4.96 -5.02 -12.96
CA LEU A 89 5.52 -3.71 -12.61
C LEU A 89 5.18 -3.31 -11.17
N VAL A 90 3.91 -3.41 -10.76
CA VAL A 90 3.47 -3.12 -9.38
C VAL A 90 4.14 -4.05 -8.37
N SER A 91 4.28 -5.33 -8.73
CA SER A 91 4.91 -6.35 -7.88
C SER A 91 6.42 -6.13 -7.78
N SER A 92 7.08 -5.72 -8.85
CA SER A 92 8.50 -5.38 -8.88
C SER A 92 8.81 -4.22 -7.97
N GLU A 93 8.01 -3.15 -8.06
CA GLU A 93 8.17 -2.00 -7.17
C GLU A 93 7.83 -2.37 -5.72
N GLY A 94 6.85 -3.26 -5.54
CA GLY A 94 6.55 -3.91 -4.28
C GLY A 94 7.75 -4.62 -3.69
N LEU A 95 8.49 -5.43 -4.44
CA LEU A 95 9.66 -6.12 -3.92
C LEU A 95 10.87 -5.19 -3.73
N LEU A 96 11.09 -4.27 -4.67
CA LEU A 96 12.24 -3.37 -4.66
C LEU A 96 12.20 -2.40 -3.47
N ASN A 97 11.02 -1.84 -3.17
CA ASN A 97 10.86 -0.87 -2.09
C ASN A 97 11.39 -1.36 -0.73
N PRO A 98 10.93 -2.49 -0.17
CA PRO A 98 11.42 -3.01 1.10
C PRO A 98 12.88 -3.47 1.08
N ILE A 99 13.46 -3.74 -0.10
CA ILE A 99 14.90 -4.01 -0.24
C ILE A 99 15.71 -2.72 -0.11
N VAL A 100 15.34 -1.68 -0.86
CA VAL A 100 16.06 -0.40 -0.89
C VAL A 100 15.85 0.40 0.40
N ARG A 101 14.63 0.36 0.95
CA ARG A 101 14.20 1.09 2.15
C ARG A 101 14.16 0.22 3.40
N ARG A 102 14.95 -0.86 3.43
CA ARG A 102 14.91 -1.86 4.50
C ARG A 102 14.99 -1.25 5.90
N ASP A 103 15.97 -0.37 6.11
CA ASP A 103 16.23 0.18 7.44
C ASP A 103 15.16 1.22 7.85
N ASP A 104 14.61 1.95 6.87
CA ASP A 104 13.48 2.88 7.07
C ASP A 104 12.22 2.13 7.52
N TRP A 105 11.92 0.97 6.91
CA TRP A 105 10.80 0.11 7.31
C TRP A 105 10.96 -0.40 8.75
N VAL A 106 12.15 -0.90 9.10
CA VAL A 106 12.45 -1.39 10.46
C VAL A 106 12.28 -0.26 11.46
N LEU A 107 12.77 0.94 11.14
CA LEU A 107 12.63 2.12 11.99
C LEU A 107 11.15 2.48 12.20
N PHE A 108 10.36 2.57 11.12
CA PHE A 108 8.94 2.87 11.19
C PHE A 108 8.18 1.89 12.11
N TYR A 109 8.37 0.58 11.92
CA TYR A 109 7.70 -0.44 12.74
C TYR A 109 8.17 -0.47 14.19
N LYS A 110 9.43 -0.14 14.48
CA LYS A 110 9.90 0.02 15.87
C LYS A 110 9.19 1.19 16.53
N GLN A 111 9.15 2.34 15.86
CA GLN A 111 8.52 3.56 16.42
C GLN A 111 7.00 3.41 16.61
N ASN A 112 6.34 2.57 15.81
CA ASN A 112 4.91 2.27 15.94
C ASN A 112 4.50 1.58 17.25
N ASN A 113 5.45 0.92 17.92
CA ASN A 113 5.23 0.18 19.17
C ASN A 113 5.61 0.98 20.42
N TYR A 114 6.33 2.10 20.28
CA TYR A 114 6.65 2.97 21.42
C TYR A 114 5.50 3.93 21.72
N GLY A 115 4.80 3.67 22.83
CA GLY A 115 3.80 4.58 23.40
C GLY A 115 2.39 4.03 23.34
N SER A 116 1.79 3.82 24.51
CA SER A 116 0.43 3.35 24.60
C SER A 116 -0.56 4.51 24.43
N ILE A 117 -1.28 4.49 23.32
CA ILE A 117 -2.47 5.34 23.08
C ILE A 117 -3.55 5.10 24.16
N SER A 118 -3.43 4.05 24.99
CA SER A 118 -4.32 3.79 26.14
C SER A 118 -4.35 4.91 27.17
N ASP A 119 -3.32 5.75 27.22
CA ASP A 119 -3.14 6.72 28.30
C ASP A 119 -3.74 8.11 27.98
N LEU A 120 -4.50 8.19 26.87
CA LEU A 120 -5.21 9.41 26.46
C LEU A 120 -6.52 9.59 27.23
N GLN A 121 -6.74 10.74 27.85
CA GLN A 121 -8.03 11.06 28.48
C GLN A 121 -9.08 11.41 27.41
N ILE A 122 -9.81 10.39 26.95
CA ILE A 122 -10.87 10.52 25.94
C ILE A 122 -12.15 9.84 26.45
N PRO A 123 -13.29 10.56 26.54
CA PRO A 123 -14.58 9.89 26.74
C PRO A 123 -14.89 8.99 25.55
N ASP A 124 -15.31 7.76 25.82
CA ASP A 124 -15.57 6.69 24.84
C ASP A 124 -14.35 6.26 23.99
N LEU A 125 -13.13 6.36 24.54
CA LEU A 125 -11.89 5.94 23.87
C LEU A 125 -12.02 4.54 23.23
N LYS A 126 -12.53 3.57 23.99
CA LYS A 126 -12.73 2.19 23.54
C LYS A 126 -13.65 2.10 22.30
N ARG A 127 -14.78 2.82 22.30
CA ARG A 127 -15.75 2.79 21.18
C ARG A 127 -15.16 3.41 19.92
N ARG A 128 -14.51 4.57 20.04
CA ARG A 128 -13.95 5.29 18.89
C ARG A 128 -12.76 4.54 18.27
N ARG A 129 -11.90 3.98 19.12
CA ARG A 129 -10.80 3.10 18.72
C ARG A 129 -11.32 1.88 17.96
N LYS A 130 -12.39 1.23 18.47
CA LYS A 130 -13.00 0.05 17.83
C LYS A 130 -13.49 0.32 16.41
N ILE A 131 -13.94 1.54 16.07
CA ILE A 131 -14.38 1.89 14.71
C ILE A 131 -13.19 1.95 13.74
N GLY A 132 -12.12 2.68 14.09
CA GLY A 132 -10.92 2.77 13.26
C GLY A 132 -10.22 1.42 13.11
N GLU A 133 -10.14 0.64 14.19
CA GLU A 133 -9.64 -0.73 14.16
C GLU A 133 -10.48 -1.66 13.30
N LYS A 134 -11.81 -1.52 13.32
CA LYS A 134 -12.71 -2.33 12.48
C LYS A 134 -12.48 -2.03 11.00
N LEU A 135 -12.28 -0.77 10.63
CA LEU A 135 -11.91 -0.38 9.27
C LEU A 135 -10.57 -0.99 8.85
N ALA A 136 -9.50 -0.79 9.65
CA ALA A 136 -8.18 -1.35 9.35
C ALA A 136 -8.21 -2.89 9.26
N TYR A 137 -8.97 -3.55 10.13
CA TYR A 137 -9.17 -4.99 10.10
C TYR A 137 -9.86 -5.46 8.81
N TYR A 138 -10.92 -4.79 8.36
CA TYR A 138 -11.59 -5.15 7.12
C TYR A 138 -10.73 -4.88 5.89
N ILE A 139 -9.99 -3.77 5.85
CA ILE A 139 -9.02 -3.49 4.78
C ILE A 139 -8.01 -4.63 4.71
N CYS A 140 -7.44 -5.04 5.85
CA CYS A 140 -6.49 -6.15 5.89
C CYS A 140 -7.10 -7.47 5.40
N LYS A 141 -8.28 -7.85 5.92
CA LYS A 141 -8.93 -9.11 5.59
C LYS A 141 -9.36 -9.17 4.12
N ALA A 142 -9.88 -8.07 3.58
CA ALA A 142 -10.27 -7.98 2.17
C ALA A 142 -9.05 -8.10 1.24
N ASN A 143 -7.91 -7.48 1.58
CA ASN A 143 -6.69 -7.60 0.80
C ASN A 143 -6.10 -9.01 0.84
N VAL A 144 -6.08 -9.66 2.01
CA VAL A 144 -5.63 -11.06 2.12
C VAL A 144 -6.53 -11.99 1.29
N LEU A 145 -7.86 -11.80 1.37
CA LEU A 145 -8.80 -12.58 0.56
C LEU A 145 -8.57 -12.35 -0.95
N CYS A 146 -8.40 -11.08 -1.36
CA CYS A 146 -8.10 -10.71 -2.73
C CYS A 146 -6.81 -11.36 -3.24
N ALA A 147 -5.75 -11.37 -2.42
CA ALA A 147 -4.50 -12.03 -2.75
C ALA A 147 -4.71 -13.54 -2.97
N ILE A 148 -5.38 -14.24 -2.05
CA ILE A 148 -5.62 -15.69 -2.16
C ILE A 148 -6.47 -16.02 -3.39
N SER A 149 -7.57 -15.30 -3.61
CA SER A 149 -8.44 -15.56 -4.75
C SER A 149 -7.75 -15.23 -6.07
N PHE A 150 -6.90 -14.20 -6.10
CA PHE A 150 -6.06 -13.91 -7.26
C PHE A 150 -5.13 -15.07 -7.60
N VAL A 151 -4.35 -15.57 -6.62
CA VAL A 151 -3.45 -16.71 -6.86
C VAL A 151 -4.25 -17.88 -7.44
N THR A 152 -5.41 -18.16 -6.86
CA THR A 152 -6.27 -19.27 -7.27
C THR A 152 -6.74 -19.11 -8.71
N PHE A 153 -7.41 -18.01 -9.04
CA PHE A 153 -7.95 -17.82 -10.38
C PHE A 153 -6.86 -17.62 -11.44
N ALA A 154 -5.79 -16.89 -11.15
CA ALA A 154 -4.69 -16.69 -12.09
C ALA A 154 -3.96 -18.02 -12.39
N THR A 155 -3.89 -18.93 -11.42
CA THR A 155 -3.39 -20.29 -11.64
C THR A 155 -4.35 -21.09 -12.52
N ILE A 156 -5.66 -21.03 -12.27
CA ILE A 156 -6.67 -21.71 -13.10
C ILE A 156 -6.61 -21.22 -14.56
N VAL A 157 -6.50 -19.91 -14.79
CA VAL A 157 -6.40 -19.36 -16.16
C VAL A 157 -5.16 -19.88 -16.88
N TYR A 158 -4.02 -19.95 -16.18
CA TYR A 158 -2.81 -20.55 -16.75
C TYR A 158 -3.02 -22.04 -17.08
N LEU A 159 -3.59 -22.82 -16.17
CA LEU A 159 -3.81 -24.25 -16.40
C LEU A 159 -4.81 -24.50 -17.54
N TYR A 160 -5.77 -23.60 -17.74
CA TYR A 160 -6.75 -23.70 -18.81
C TYR A 160 -6.17 -23.37 -20.19
N ASN A 161 -5.31 -22.35 -20.28
CA ASN A 161 -4.67 -21.95 -21.52
C ASN A 161 -3.17 -21.63 -21.31
N PRO A 162 -2.32 -22.65 -21.13
CA PRO A 162 -0.92 -22.44 -20.77
C PRO A 162 -0.12 -21.85 -21.94
N ARG A 163 -0.57 -22.05 -23.19
CA ARG A 163 0.07 -21.57 -24.43
C ARG A 163 -0.34 -20.15 -24.81
N ALA A 164 -1.10 -19.47 -23.96
CA ALA A 164 -1.50 -18.10 -24.23
C ALA A 164 -0.27 -17.16 -24.34
N PRO A 165 -0.31 -16.11 -25.19
CA PRO A 165 0.86 -15.26 -25.47
C PRO A 165 1.48 -14.58 -24.25
N GLN A 166 0.70 -14.34 -23.20
CA GLN A 166 1.19 -13.78 -21.94
C GLN A 166 2.08 -14.73 -21.12
N TYR A 167 2.17 -16.01 -21.49
CA TYR A 167 2.95 -17.01 -20.77
C TYR A 167 4.20 -17.43 -21.56
N PRO A 168 5.40 -17.43 -20.94
CA PRO A 168 6.63 -17.85 -21.61
C PRO A 168 6.59 -19.28 -22.17
N TYR A 169 5.76 -20.15 -21.60
CA TYR A 169 5.59 -21.53 -22.07
C TYR A 169 5.17 -21.62 -23.54
N GLY A 170 4.20 -20.79 -23.96
CA GLY A 170 3.71 -20.78 -25.36
C GLY A 170 4.72 -20.23 -26.37
N ALA A 171 5.80 -19.60 -25.90
CA ALA A 171 6.89 -19.12 -26.75
C ALA A 171 8.10 -20.07 -26.72
N TYR A 172 8.05 -21.16 -25.97
CA TYR A 172 9.18 -22.06 -25.79
C TYR A 172 9.28 -23.08 -26.94
N PRO A 173 10.45 -23.29 -27.56
CA PRO A 173 10.59 -24.17 -28.73
C PRO A 173 10.17 -25.63 -28.52
N TYR A 174 10.14 -26.09 -27.27
CA TYR A 174 9.73 -27.45 -26.90
C TYR A 174 8.44 -27.46 -26.07
N GLU A 175 7.47 -26.60 -26.41
CA GLU A 175 6.20 -26.51 -25.69
C GLU A 175 5.41 -27.83 -25.64
N ASP A 176 5.62 -28.76 -26.59
CA ASP A 176 4.98 -30.09 -26.56
C ASP A 176 5.60 -31.06 -25.53
N SER A 177 6.73 -30.70 -24.90
CA SER A 177 7.39 -31.54 -23.88
C SER A 177 6.68 -31.44 -22.53
N ILE A 178 6.37 -32.60 -21.93
CA ILE A 178 5.82 -32.70 -20.56
C ILE A 178 6.78 -32.07 -19.54
N VAL A 179 8.09 -32.25 -19.73
CA VAL A 179 9.11 -31.68 -18.82
C VAL A 179 9.06 -30.15 -18.86
N SER A 180 8.95 -29.58 -20.06
CA SER A 180 8.80 -28.14 -20.24
C SER A 180 7.49 -27.64 -19.63
N TYR A 181 6.38 -28.33 -19.86
CA TYR A 181 5.09 -27.98 -19.24
C TYR A 181 5.18 -27.93 -17.71
N VAL A 182 5.73 -28.97 -17.06
CA VAL A 182 5.87 -29.01 -15.60
C VAL A 182 6.79 -27.89 -15.10
N ALA A 183 7.91 -27.64 -15.77
CA ALA A 183 8.84 -26.59 -15.38
C ALA A 183 8.20 -25.19 -15.44
N PHE A 184 7.49 -24.87 -16.53
CA PHE A 184 6.80 -23.59 -16.65
C PHE A 184 5.58 -23.49 -15.73
N ALA A 185 4.86 -24.58 -15.49
CA ALA A 185 3.75 -24.59 -14.53
C ALA A 185 4.22 -24.29 -13.10
N LEU A 186 5.34 -24.89 -12.68
CA LEU A 186 5.96 -24.57 -11.39
C LEU A 186 6.40 -23.11 -11.31
N LEU A 187 7.03 -22.59 -12.37
CA LEU A 187 7.43 -21.18 -12.45
C LEU A 187 6.23 -20.23 -12.34
N GLU A 188 5.14 -20.53 -13.03
CA GLU A 188 3.93 -19.70 -13.09
C GLU A 188 3.16 -19.73 -11.77
N ILE A 189 2.98 -20.91 -11.17
CA ILE A 189 2.40 -21.06 -9.83
C ILE A 189 3.25 -20.33 -8.81
N TYR A 190 4.58 -20.44 -8.91
CA TYR A 190 5.50 -19.75 -8.02
C TYR A 190 5.37 -18.23 -8.15
N THR A 191 5.42 -17.71 -9.37
CA THR A 191 5.36 -16.28 -9.64
C THR A 191 4.02 -15.68 -9.21
N LYS A 192 2.91 -16.35 -9.54
CA LYS A 192 1.58 -15.92 -9.12
C LYS A 192 1.34 -16.11 -7.62
N GLY A 193 1.95 -17.11 -6.99
CA GLY A 193 1.74 -17.46 -5.57
C GLY A 193 2.64 -16.71 -4.58
N VAL A 194 3.81 -16.25 -5.02
CA VAL A 194 4.81 -15.61 -4.17
C VAL A 194 5.04 -14.16 -4.54
N VAL A 195 5.25 -13.86 -5.82
CA VAL A 195 5.68 -12.53 -6.28
C VAL A 195 4.50 -11.55 -6.31
N MET A 196 3.42 -11.90 -7.00
CA MET A 196 2.28 -11.01 -7.21
C MET A 196 1.50 -10.66 -5.92
N PRO A 197 1.25 -11.60 -4.99
CA PRO A 197 0.60 -11.29 -3.72
C PRO A 197 1.37 -10.27 -2.89
N TRP A 198 2.69 -10.20 -3.05
CA TRP A 198 3.52 -9.23 -2.33
C TRP A 198 3.24 -7.79 -2.81
N GLY A 199 3.04 -7.59 -4.11
CA GLY A 199 2.61 -6.28 -4.64
C GLY A 199 1.35 -5.76 -3.94
N ILE A 200 0.37 -6.65 -3.77
CA ILE A 200 -0.93 -6.40 -3.13
C ILE A 200 -0.77 -6.15 -1.62
N LEU A 201 -0.05 -7.04 -0.92
CA LEU A 201 0.11 -6.96 0.53
C LEU A 201 0.85 -5.70 0.98
N ILE A 202 1.86 -5.21 0.22
CA ILE A 202 2.52 -3.93 0.53
C ILE A 202 1.55 -2.77 0.45
N HIS A 203 0.68 -2.78 -0.56
CA HIS A 203 -0.33 -1.73 -0.69
C HIS A 203 -1.28 -1.73 0.51
N CYS A 204 -1.68 -2.91 0.96
CA CYS A 204 -2.47 -3.07 2.17
C CYS A 204 -1.77 -2.43 3.39
N TRP A 205 -0.45 -2.62 3.54
CA TRP A 205 0.29 -2.04 4.67
C TRP A 205 0.36 -0.52 4.62
N ILE A 206 0.56 0.05 3.44
CA ILE A 206 0.52 1.50 3.24
C ILE A 206 -0.86 2.02 3.70
N THR A 207 -1.95 1.45 3.18
CA THR A 207 -3.30 1.91 3.49
C THR A 207 -3.65 1.75 4.97
N ILE A 208 -3.19 0.68 5.62
CA ILE A 208 -3.38 0.45 7.06
C ILE A 208 -2.63 1.50 7.88
N ALA A 209 -1.37 1.80 7.56
CA ALA A 209 -0.59 2.82 8.26
C ALA A 209 -1.30 4.18 8.20
N VAL A 210 -1.73 4.60 7.02
CA VAL A 210 -2.46 5.87 6.81
C VAL A 210 -3.82 5.88 7.54
N ALA A 211 -4.55 4.76 7.54
CA ALA A 211 -5.83 4.65 8.26
C ALA A 211 -5.64 4.79 9.79
N MET A 212 -4.56 4.25 10.32
CA MET A 212 -4.24 4.33 11.74
C MET A 212 -3.73 5.72 12.14
N GLU A 213 -2.95 6.39 11.30
CA GLU A 213 -2.59 7.80 11.50
C GLU A 213 -3.84 8.70 11.51
N THR A 214 -4.77 8.48 10.57
CA THR A 214 -6.06 9.19 10.54
C THR A 214 -6.84 8.99 11.84
N THR A 215 -6.84 7.75 12.35
CA THR A 215 -7.48 7.40 13.63
C THR A 215 -6.79 8.12 14.80
N ALA A 216 -5.46 8.14 14.85
CA ALA A 216 -4.68 8.81 15.89
C ALA A 216 -4.95 10.32 15.93
N ILE A 217 -4.96 11.00 14.78
CA ILE A 217 -5.30 12.43 14.68
C ILE A 217 -6.73 12.67 15.16
N THR A 218 -7.67 11.80 14.79
CA THR A 218 -9.07 11.90 15.21
C THR A 218 -9.24 11.75 16.72
N LEU A 219 -8.50 10.82 17.34
CA LEU A 219 -8.48 10.65 18.79
C LEU A 219 -7.89 11.89 19.47
N LEU A 220 -6.76 12.41 18.98
CA LEU A 220 -6.10 13.59 19.54
C LEU A 220 -6.96 14.86 19.47
N ARG A 221 -7.82 14.98 18.45
CA ARG A 221 -8.82 16.07 18.35
C ARG A 221 -9.90 16.03 19.43
N LYS A 222 -10.17 14.85 20.00
CA LYS A 222 -11.20 14.63 21.03
C LYS A 222 -10.61 14.43 22.43
N CYS A 223 -9.29 14.34 22.52
CA CYS A 223 -8.54 14.25 23.77
C CYS A 223 -8.74 15.51 24.62
N ARG A 224 -8.96 15.29 25.92
CA ARG A 224 -9.12 16.33 26.94
C ARG A 224 -7.82 16.62 27.70
N ASP A 225 -6.72 15.94 27.35
CA ASP A 225 -5.41 16.20 27.94
C ASP A 225 -5.01 17.69 27.80
N PRO A 226 -4.13 18.19 28.69
CA PRO A 226 -3.58 19.55 28.59
C PRO A 226 -2.98 19.85 27.21
N ILE A 227 -3.03 21.12 26.81
CA ILE A 227 -2.58 21.58 25.48
C ILE A 227 -1.13 21.15 25.23
N GLU A 228 -0.25 21.31 26.21
CA GLU A 228 1.17 20.93 26.12
C GLU A 228 1.34 19.46 25.73
N LYS A 229 0.62 18.57 26.41
CA LYS A 229 0.64 17.13 26.14
C LYS A 229 0.07 16.81 24.75
N ARG A 230 -1.00 17.50 24.34
CA ARG A 230 -1.59 17.35 23.01
C ARG A 230 -0.68 17.83 21.88
N VAL A 231 0.12 18.88 22.11
CA VAL A 231 1.15 19.35 21.18
C VAL A 231 2.26 18.30 21.03
N VAL A 232 2.72 17.69 22.13
CA VAL A 232 3.70 16.60 22.09
C VAL A 232 3.18 15.43 21.26
N TYR A 233 1.94 14.99 21.51
CA TYR A 233 1.34 13.92 20.70
C TYR A 233 1.21 14.29 19.23
N PHE A 234 0.83 15.53 18.90
CA PHE A 234 0.78 15.98 17.51
C PHE A 234 2.14 15.88 16.83
N ARG A 235 3.21 16.29 17.52
CA ARG A 235 4.59 16.16 17.02
C ARG A 235 4.99 14.70 16.84
N CYS A 236 4.65 13.81 17.78
CA CYS A 236 4.93 12.38 17.64
C CYS A 236 4.23 11.77 16.42
N ILE A 237 2.96 12.10 16.18
CA ILE A 237 2.23 11.63 14.99
C ILE A 237 2.86 12.22 13.71
N SER A 238 3.28 13.50 13.74
CA SER A 238 3.96 14.12 12.60
C SER A 238 5.28 13.41 12.27
N ILE A 239 6.09 13.07 13.28
CA ILE A 239 7.34 12.32 13.12
C ILE A 239 7.06 10.92 12.56
N LEU A 240 6.01 10.26 13.05
CA LEU A 240 5.61 8.95 12.56
C LEU A 240 5.20 8.99 11.09
N ASN A 241 4.44 10.00 10.68
CA ASN A 241 4.10 10.22 9.27
C ASN A 241 5.36 10.52 8.42
N THR A 242 6.38 11.18 8.98
CA THR A 242 7.68 11.34 8.31
C THR A 242 8.36 9.99 8.08
N PHE A 243 8.43 9.13 9.10
CA PHE A 243 8.99 7.77 8.94
C PHE A 243 8.17 6.92 7.96
N HIS A 244 6.85 7.04 7.99
CA HIS A 244 5.96 6.41 7.02
C HIS A 244 6.34 6.84 5.60
N ASN A 245 6.40 8.15 5.31
CA ASN A 245 6.75 8.66 3.99
C ASN A 245 8.17 8.27 3.54
N MET A 246 9.14 8.21 4.46
CA MET A 246 10.52 7.78 4.15
C MET A 246 10.62 6.28 3.82
N SER A 247 9.67 5.47 4.28
CA SER A 247 9.64 4.03 4.02
C SER A 247 9.31 3.67 2.57
N TYR A 248 8.96 4.65 1.73
CA TYR A 248 8.58 4.43 0.34
C TYR A 248 9.52 5.10 -0.63
N LEU A 249 9.74 4.46 -1.77
CA LEU A 249 10.30 5.12 -2.93
C LEU A 249 9.37 6.28 -3.35
N PRO A 250 9.92 7.46 -3.72
CA PRO A 250 9.11 8.60 -4.14
C PRO A 250 8.13 8.32 -5.28
N THR A 251 8.43 7.32 -6.11
CA THR A 251 7.64 6.89 -7.27
C THR A 251 6.51 5.92 -6.92
N LEU A 252 6.58 5.24 -5.77
CA LEU A 252 5.73 4.10 -5.41
C LEU A 252 4.25 4.42 -5.47
N VAL A 253 3.86 5.51 -4.81
CA VAL A 253 2.46 5.89 -4.75
C VAL A 253 1.95 6.44 -6.09
N PRO A 254 2.63 7.38 -6.77
CA PRO A 254 2.16 7.88 -8.07
C PRO A 254 2.06 6.81 -9.14
N ILE A 255 3.06 5.93 -9.29
CA ILE A 255 3.02 4.84 -10.28
C ILE A 255 1.85 3.89 -10.00
N ARG A 256 1.65 3.51 -8.73
CA ARG A 256 0.54 2.61 -8.36
C ARG A 256 -0.82 3.24 -8.62
N LEU A 257 -1.02 4.51 -8.27
CA LEU A 257 -2.29 5.19 -8.53
C LEU A 257 -2.59 5.27 -10.03
N PHE A 258 -1.60 5.61 -10.84
CA PHE A 258 -1.72 5.63 -12.29
C PHE A 258 -2.11 4.26 -12.84
N LEU A 259 -1.37 3.21 -12.46
CA LEU A 259 -1.64 1.84 -12.91
C LEU A 259 -3.02 1.37 -12.43
N PHE A 260 -3.43 1.65 -11.19
CA PHE A 260 -4.77 1.27 -10.70
C PHE A 260 -5.90 1.92 -11.50
N GLY A 261 -5.73 3.17 -11.93
CA GLY A 261 -6.67 3.87 -12.80
C GLY A 261 -6.79 3.17 -14.17
N ILE A 262 -5.66 2.95 -14.84
CA ILE A 262 -5.62 2.28 -16.15
C ILE A 262 -6.20 0.88 -16.08
N PHE A 263 -5.77 0.08 -15.09
CA PHE A 263 -6.30 -1.26 -14.87
C PHE A 263 -7.81 -1.29 -14.67
N GLY A 264 -8.33 -0.38 -13.85
CA GLY A 264 -9.76 -0.28 -13.59
C GLY A 264 -10.55 0.02 -14.87
N LEU A 265 -10.02 0.92 -15.69
CA LEU A 265 -10.62 1.29 -16.98
C LEU A 265 -10.54 0.15 -17.99
N GLU A 266 -9.38 -0.50 -18.17
CA GLU A 266 -9.21 -1.67 -19.04
C GLU A 266 -10.16 -2.80 -18.64
N ALA A 267 -10.23 -3.12 -17.34
CA ALA A 267 -11.15 -4.14 -16.83
C ALA A 267 -12.62 -3.78 -17.09
N ALA A 268 -13.01 -2.52 -16.90
CA ALA A 268 -14.38 -2.07 -17.21
C ALA A 268 -14.70 -2.21 -18.71
N VAL A 269 -13.77 -1.85 -19.59
CA VAL A 269 -13.93 -2.02 -21.04
C VAL A 269 -14.11 -3.51 -21.39
N VAL A 270 -13.29 -4.39 -20.81
CA VAL A 270 -13.39 -5.84 -21.04
C VAL A 270 -14.71 -6.41 -20.55
N LEU A 271 -15.13 -6.07 -19.34
CA LEU A 271 -16.37 -6.57 -18.75
C LEU A 271 -17.62 -6.08 -19.49
N VAL A 272 -17.60 -4.89 -20.07
CA VAL A 272 -18.75 -4.33 -20.80
C VAL A 272 -18.76 -4.77 -22.26
N ARG A 273 -17.62 -4.69 -22.97
CA ARG A 273 -17.56 -4.90 -24.42
C ARG A 273 -17.21 -6.32 -24.84
N PHE A 274 -16.56 -7.09 -23.97
CA PHE A 274 -16.01 -8.41 -24.31
C PHE A 274 -16.56 -9.54 -23.43
N ARG A 275 -17.66 -9.28 -22.71
CA ARG A 275 -18.32 -10.25 -21.81
C ARG A 275 -18.54 -11.63 -22.42
N ASP A 276 -18.98 -11.68 -23.69
CA ASP A 276 -19.33 -12.93 -24.35
C ASP A 276 -18.11 -13.68 -24.91
N ARG A 277 -16.92 -13.07 -24.83
CA ARG A 277 -15.66 -13.63 -25.35
C ARG A 277 -14.69 -14.07 -24.25
N ILE A 278 -15.10 -13.97 -22.99
CA ILE A 278 -14.27 -14.32 -21.83
C ILE A 278 -14.87 -15.52 -21.09
N THR A 279 -13.99 -16.38 -20.60
CA THR A 279 -14.38 -17.46 -19.68
C THR A 279 -14.84 -16.88 -18.35
N PHE A 280 -15.60 -17.68 -17.58
CA PHE A 280 -16.04 -17.28 -16.25
C PHE A 280 -14.86 -16.93 -15.32
N ALA A 281 -13.76 -17.68 -15.38
CA ALA A 281 -12.57 -17.42 -14.58
C ALA A 281 -11.91 -16.08 -14.93
N GLU A 282 -11.82 -15.75 -16.22
CA GLU A 282 -11.31 -14.46 -16.70
C GLU A 282 -12.22 -13.30 -16.29
N MET A 283 -13.54 -13.49 -16.36
CA MET A 283 -14.52 -12.51 -15.90
C MET A 283 -14.40 -12.24 -14.40
N CYS A 284 -14.27 -13.31 -13.59
CA CYS A 284 -14.05 -13.18 -12.15
C CYS A 284 -12.74 -12.45 -11.84
N LEU A 285 -11.65 -12.76 -12.54
CA LEU A 285 -10.39 -12.03 -12.38
C LEU A 285 -10.51 -10.57 -12.79
N ALA A 286 -11.02 -10.26 -13.98
CA ALA A 286 -11.17 -8.90 -14.47
C ALA A 286 -12.05 -8.06 -13.52
N PHE A 287 -13.16 -8.63 -13.04
CA PHE A 287 -14.02 -7.97 -12.05
C PHE A 287 -13.31 -7.78 -10.71
N GLN A 288 -12.73 -8.85 -10.14
CA GLN A 288 -12.08 -8.79 -8.85
C GLN A 288 -10.91 -7.80 -8.88
N PHE A 289 -10.04 -7.88 -9.87
CA PHE A 289 -8.85 -7.03 -9.97
C PHE A 289 -9.21 -5.60 -10.35
N GLY A 290 -10.07 -5.40 -11.35
CA GLY A 290 -10.52 -4.07 -11.74
C GLY A 290 -11.20 -3.34 -10.57
N PHE A 291 -12.14 -4.01 -9.90
CA PHE A 291 -12.83 -3.45 -8.75
C PHE A 291 -11.90 -3.24 -7.56
N ALA A 292 -11.03 -4.22 -7.24
CA ALA A 292 -10.12 -4.10 -6.10
C ALA A 292 -9.10 -2.97 -6.30
N MET A 293 -8.49 -2.85 -7.48
CA MET A 293 -7.50 -1.81 -7.76
C MET A 293 -8.14 -0.41 -7.77
N PHE A 294 -9.31 -0.28 -8.39
CA PHE A 294 -10.06 0.98 -8.39
C PHE A 294 -10.49 1.40 -6.98
N LEU A 295 -11.08 0.48 -6.21
CA LEU A 295 -11.48 0.72 -4.83
C LEU A 295 -10.27 1.04 -3.93
N CYS A 296 -9.15 0.34 -4.11
CA CYS A 296 -7.93 0.59 -3.36
C CYS A 296 -7.38 1.99 -3.65
N GLY A 297 -7.32 2.42 -4.92
CA GLY A 297 -6.92 3.77 -5.29
C GLY A 297 -7.80 4.85 -4.62
N ILE A 298 -9.12 4.67 -4.68
CA ILE A 298 -10.09 5.58 -4.05
C ILE A 298 -9.91 5.61 -2.52
N LEU A 299 -9.84 4.45 -1.88
CA LEU A 299 -9.69 4.36 -0.43
C LEU A 299 -8.39 5.00 0.01
N PHE A 300 -7.28 4.72 -0.69
CA PHE A 300 -5.99 5.31 -0.40
C PHE A 300 -6.03 6.84 -0.50
N LEU A 301 -6.57 7.40 -1.59
CA LEU A 301 -6.67 8.85 -1.79
C LEU A 301 -7.59 9.52 -0.76
N ASN A 302 -8.73 8.90 -0.45
CA ASN A 302 -9.68 9.42 0.53
C ASN A 302 -9.10 9.44 1.95
N ILE A 303 -8.45 8.34 2.37
CA ILE A 303 -7.84 8.25 3.70
C ILE A 303 -6.64 9.20 3.78
N SER A 304 -5.77 9.24 2.76
CA SER A 304 -4.60 10.13 2.70
C SER A 304 -4.98 11.62 2.71
N GLY A 305 -5.97 12.03 1.91
CA GLY A 305 -6.53 13.38 1.95
C GLY A 305 -7.18 13.70 3.30
N GLY A 306 -7.76 12.69 3.94
CA GLY A 306 -8.27 12.75 5.31
C GLY A 306 -7.18 13.06 6.34
N VAL A 307 -5.99 12.44 6.25
CA VAL A 307 -4.83 12.74 7.13
C VAL A 307 -4.48 14.22 7.03
N TYR A 308 -4.26 14.74 5.82
CA TYR A 308 -3.87 16.14 5.60
C TYR A 308 -4.94 17.13 6.10
N LYS A 309 -6.21 16.92 5.73
CA LYS A 309 -7.31 17.79 6.18
C LYS A 309 -7.45 17.77 7.71
N ASN A 310 -7.32 16.61 8.33
CA ASN A 310 -7.44 16.48 9.78
C ASN A 310 -6.23 17.05 10.53
N SER A 311 -5.01 16.93 9.98
CA SER A 311 -3.80 17.53 10.54
C SER A 311 -3.87 19.05 10.48
N CYS A 312 -4.31 19.63 9.35
CA CYS A 312 -4.58 21.07 9.20
C CYS A 312 -5.57 21.57 10.26
N LYS A 313 -6.74 20.91 10.38
CA LYS A 313 -7.77 21.29 11.36
C LYS A 313 -7.27 21.20 12.80
N LEU A 314 -6.49 20.17 13.12
CA LEU A 314 -5.94 19.99 14.46
C LEU A 314 -4.86 21.04 14.77
N ALA A 315 -3.95 21.31 13.83
CA ALA A 315 -2.92 22.33 13.97
C ALA A 315 -3.54 23.71 14.20
N THR A 316 -4.53 24.11 13.41
CA THR A 316 -5.25 25.39 13.59
C THR A 316 -5.94 25.47 14.95
N ARG A 317 -6.57 24.37 15.40
CA ARG A 317 -7.22 24.34 16.73
C ARG A 317 -6.21 24.47 17.86
N LEU A 318 -5.07 23.79 17.78
CA LEU A 318 -4.01 23.86 18.79
C LEU A 318 -3.37 25.25 18.83
N ARG A 319 -3.10 25.87 17.68
CA ARG A 319 -2.61 27.26 17.59
C ARG A 319 -3.59 28.23 18.25
N LYS A 320 -4.89 28.17 17.88
CA LYS A 320 -5.92 29.01 18.50
C LYS A 320 -5.99 28.82 20.02
N GLN A 321 -5.84 27.58 20.51
CA GLN A 321 -5.83 27.30 21.96
C GLN A 321 -4.58 27.84 22.66
N CYS A 322 -3.41 27.78 22.02
CA CYS A 322 -2.18 28.39 22.54
C CYS A 322 -2.33 29.92 22.63
N PHE A 323 -2.84 30.55 21.58
CA PHE A 323 -3.10 31.99 21.54
C PHE A 323 -4.11 32.44 22.61
N MET A 324 -5.22 31.73 22.78
CA MET A 324 -6.22 32.11 23.81
C MET A 324 -5.66 32.01 25.23
N ARG A 325 -4.76 31.07 25.50
CA ARG A 325 -4.04 30.97 26.79
C ARG A 325 -3.10 32.17 27.00
N GLU A 326 -2.38 32.58 25.96
CA GLU A 326 -1.54 33.79 25.97
C GLU A 326 -2.35 35.06 26.27
N VAL A 327 -3.60 35.14 25.77
CA VAL A 327 -4.50 36.27 26.03
C VAL A 327 -5.09 36.26 27.44
N GLN A 328 -5.33 35.08 28.03
CA GLN A 328 -5.89 34.94 29.38
C GLN A 328 -4.86 35.14 30.50
N ASP A 329 -3.60 34.77 30.29
CA ASP A 329 -2.53 34.92 31.30
C ASP A 329 -1.90 36.34 31.31
N LYS A 330 -2.51 37.34 30.66
CA LYS A 330 -1.93 38.68 30.40
C LYS A 330 -1.47 39.47 31.62
N ASP A 331 -1.90 39.12 32.83
CA ASP A 331 -1.38 39.71 34.07
C ASP A 331 -0.03 39.07 34.45
N GLY A 332 1.02 39.31 33.64
CA GLY A 332 2.41 39.01 34.01
C GLY A 332 3.19 38.01 33.14
N VAL A 333 2.82 37.80 31.87
CA VAL A 333 3.55 36.84 31.01
C VAL A 333 4.97 37.32 30.68
N ASP A 334 5.96 36.57 31.17
CA ASP A 334 7.38 36.73 30.89
C ASP A 334 7.68 36.60 29.37
N LYS A 335 8.56 37.45 28.81
CA LYS A 335 8.94 37.47 27.38
C LYS A 335 9.40 36.10 26.87
N ASN A 336 9.95 35.27 27.77
CA ASN A 336 10.40 33.92 27.49
C ASN A 336 9.24 32.95 27.16
N VAL A 337 8.07 33.12 27.80
CA VAL A 337 6.88 32.29 27.55
C VAL A 337 6.31 32.59 26.16
N ASN A 338 6.20 33.86 25.76
CA ASN A 338 5.75 34.23 24.42
C ASN A 338 6.70 33.72 23.32
N LYS A 339 8.02 33.72 23.57
CA LYS A 339 9.00 33.13 22.65
C LYS A 339 8.83 31.60 22.53
N CYS A 340 8.49 30.93 23.64
CA CYS A 340 8.20 29.49 23.65
C CYS A 340 6.90 29.16 22.90
N ILE A 341 5.83 29.93 23.12
CA ILE A 341 4.55 29.78 22.43
C ILE A 341 4.71 29.97 20.92
N LYS A 342 5.43 31.01 20.48
CA LYS A 342 5.74 31.21 19.05
C LYS A 342 6.51 30.03 18.45
N ARG A 343 7.49 29.46 19.18
CA ARG A 343 8.19 28.24 18.73
C ARG A 343 7.24 27.04 18.64
N VAL A 344 6.30 26.90 19.57
CA VAL A 344 5.26 25.86 19.54
C VAL A 344 4.37 26.06 18.32
N GLU A 345 3.89 27.26 18.04
CA GLU A 345 3.05 27.54 16.87
C GLU A 345 3.78 27.25 15.54
N GLN A 346 5.04 27.67 15.44
CA GLN A 346 5.89 27.39 14.27
C GLN A 346 6.14 25.89 14.07
N SER A 347 6.15 25.11 15.16
CA SER A 347 6.32 23.65 15.10
C SER A 347 5.06 22.89 14.70
N LEU A 348 3.88 23.49 14.84
CA LEU A 348 2.59 22.88 14.48
C LEU A 348 2.34 22.95 12.98
N LYS A 349 3.19 22.32 12.17
CA LYS A 349 3.02 22.25 10.72
C LYS A 349 2.07 21.09 10.37
N PRO A 350 1.09 21.31 9.47
CA PRO A 350 0.30 20.20 8.93
C PRO A 350 1.20 19.20 8.21
N PHE A 351 0.78 17.95 8.23
CA PHE A 351 1.47 16.82 7.61
C PHE A 351 0.47 15.89 6.92
N GLY A 352 0.97 15.05 6.03
CA GLY A 352 0.17 14.04 5.34
C GLY A 352 1.06 13.10 4.53
N VAL A 353 0.40 12.19 3.80
CA VAL A 353 1.08 11.23 2.93
C VAL A 353 1.64 11.97 1.72
N SER A 354 2.95 11.87 1.49
CA SER A 354 3.64 12.60 0.42
C SER A 354 3.55 11.85 -0.91
N CYS A 355 3.36 12.60 -1.98
CA CYS A 355 3.59 12.20 -3.36
C CYS A 355 4.92 12.83 -3.81
N GLY A 356 5.99 12.05 -3.79
CA GLY A 356 7.33 12.55 -4.13
C GLY A 356 7.89 13.56 -3.10
N PRO A 357 8.81 14.45 -3.53
CA PRO A 357 9.63 15.25 -2.62
C PRO A 357 8.91 16.42 -1.93
N THR A 358 7.70 16.82 -2.33
CA THR A 358 7.15 18.13 -1.86
C THR A 358 5.64 18.25 -1.64
N ARG A 359 4.76 17.36 -2.13
CA ARG A 359 3.30 17.56 -2.00
C ARG A 359 2.58 16.43 -1.27
N ALA A 360 1.81 16.76 -0.23
CA ALA A 360 0.93 15.80 0.43
C ALA A 360 -0.38 15.60 -0.38
N PHE A 361 -0.93 14.39 -0.37
CA PHE A 361 -2.24 14.12 -0.98
C PHE A 361 -3.34 14.93 -0.30
N THR A 362 -4.19 15.55 -1.11
CA THR A 362 -5.36 16.30 -0.66
C THR A 362 -6.63 15.70 -1.23
N TYR A 363 -7.80 16.15 -0.77
CA TYR A 363 -9.06 15.77 -1.41
C TYR A 363 -9.14 16.22 -2.88
N ASN A 364 -8.42 17.29 -3.26
CA ASN A 364 -8.34 17.71 -4.66
C ASN A 364 -7.57 16.68 -5.50
N SER A 365 -6.59 15.97 -4.92
CA SER A 365 -5.90 14.87 -5.61
C SER A 365 -6.84 13.70 -5.93
N MET A 366 -7.88 13.48 -5.11
CA MET A 366 -8.94 12.51 -5.41
C MET A 366 -9.81 12.97 -6.59
N LEU A 367 -10.13 14.27 -6.66
CA LEU A 367 -10.85 14.85 -7.78
C LEU A 367 -10.03 14.75 -9.07
N GLU A 368 -8.74 15.12 -9.04
CA GLU A 368 -7.81 15.00 -10.15
C GLU A 368 -7.72 13.56 -10.65
N PHE A 369 -7.67 12.59 -9.74
CA PHE A 369 -7.71 11.17 -10.10
C PHE A 369 -8.99 10.80 -10.86
N PHE A 370 -10.17 11.25 -10.41
CA PHE A 370 -11.41 11.00 -11.14
C PHE A 370 -11.45 11.68 -12.50
N VAL A 371 -10.93 12.90 -12.61
CA VAL A 371 -10.85 13.60 -13.90
C VAL A 371 -9.98 12.81 -14.87
N ILE A 372 -8.81 12.34 -14.44
CA ILE A 372 -7.89 11.55 -15.27
C ILE A 372 -8.50 10.20 -15.67
N VAL A 373 -9.24 9.53 -14.77
CA VAL A 373 -9.89 8.26 -15.10
C VAL A 373 -11.12 8.44 -15.99
N ALA A 374 -11.78 9.61 -15.93
CA ALA A 374 -12.97 9.90 -16.73
C ALA A 374 -12.66 10.52 -18.12
N SER A 375 -11.50 11.15 -18.28
CA SER A 375 -10.97 11.65 -19.56
C SER A 375 -10.40 10.52 -20.40
#